data_AF-A0A7C7UVK9-F1
#
_entry.id   AF-A0A7C7UVK9-F1
#
_cell.length_a   1.000
_cell.length_b   1.000
_cell.length_c   1.000
_cell.angle_alpha   90.00
_cell.angle_beta   90.00
_cell.angle_gamma   90.00
#
_symmetry.space_group_name_H-M   'P 1'
#
loop_
_entity.id
_entity.type
_entity.pdbx_description
1 polymer ?
#
loop_
_entity_poly.entity_id
_entity_poly.type
_entity_poly.pdbx_seq_one_letter_code
_entity_poly.pdbx_strand_id
1 'polypeptide(L)'
;MNLPAESSKILSRQPQMATQVHLPFSFAKRHGVLVSGQGETGIQVICRPDVSLDALLETQRYLGSAVHCAEVGPEEFDRLLQQAYEDRSSRTMESVEGLEDDLDLDSVAQALAEPEDLIENEDDAPFIRLINALLTQAIRENASDIHIEPFESRLVVRFR
;
A
#
# COMPACT_ATOMS: atom_id res chain seq x y z
N MET A 1 49.03 -13.58 14.36
CA MET A 1 48.32 -12.32 14.08
C MET A 1 47.03 -12.70 13.39
N ASN A 2 45.93 -12.74 14.15
CA ASN A 2 44.61 -13.21 13.68
C ASN A 2 43.68 -11.98 13.69
N LEU A 3 43.13 -11.63 12.53
CA LEU A 3 42.12 -10.58 12.38
C LEU A 3 40.73 -11.20 12.59
N PRO A 4 39.85 -10.68 13.45
CA PRO A 4 38.46 -11.10 13.49
C PRO A 4 37.61 -10.27 12.51
N ALA A 5 36.62 -10.94 11.92
CA ALA A 5 35.55 -10.37 11.14
C ALA A 5 34.62 -9.53 12.03
N GLU A 6 34.40 -8.26 11.67
CA GLU A 6 33.34 -7.44 12.26
C GLU A 6 32.09 -7.49 11.39
N SER A 7 31.23 -8.44 11.74
CA SER A 7 29.79 -8.29 11.58
C SER A 7 29.29 -7.30 12.63
N SER A 8 28.68 -6.18 12.22
CA SER A 8 27.87 -5.34 13.10
C SER A 8 26.69 -4.77 12.29
N LYS A 9 25.51 -5.36 12.46
CA LYS A 9 24.40 -4.77 13.22
C LYS A 9 24.03 -3.37 12.73
N ILE A 10 23.27 -3.31 11.63
CA ILE A 10 22.44 -2.14 11.35
C ILE A 10 21.17 -2.31 12.19
N LEU A 11 21.18 -1.58 13.29
CA LEU A 11 20.18 -1.48 14.33
C LEU A 11 18.83 -1.03 13.75
N SER A 12 17.82 -1.85 14.02
CA SER A 12 16.41 -1.50 14.13
C SER A 12 16.19 -0.14 14.80
N ARG A 13 16.00 0.90 14.00
CA ARG A 13 15.52 2.20 14.45
C ARG A 13 14.16 2.42 13.79
N GLN A 14 13.09 2.06 14.50
CA GLN A 14 11.74 2.51 14.14
C GLN A 14 11.69 4.03 14.33
N PRO A 15 11.48 4.85 13.29
CA PRO A 15 11.22 6.26 13.48
C PRO A 15 9.75 6.46 13.85
N GLN A 16 9.54 7.13 14.98
CA GLN A 16 8.24 7.64 15.43
C GLN A 16 7.61 8.57 14.37
N MET A 17 6.32 8.30 14.10
CA MET A 17 5.28 9.18 13.53
C MET A 17 5.72 10.54 12.96
N ALA A 18 6.32 10.53 11.77
CA ALA A 18 6.26 11.65 10.84
C ALA A 18 5.21 11.32 9.79
N THR A 19 4.38 12.30 9.40
CA THR A 19 3.39 12.21 8.31
C THR A 19 3.99 11.42 7.16
N GLN A 20 3.54 10.18 7.02
CA GLN A 20 4.25 9.20 6.23
C GLN A 20 3.98 9.55 4.76
N VAL A 21 4.96 10.17 4.09
CA VAL A 21 4.86 10.47 2.66
C VAL A 21 5.07 9.16 1.92
N HIS A 22 4.11 8.77 1.10
CA HIS A 22 4.11 7.47 0.44
C HIS A 22 4.03 7.61 -1.06
N LEU A 23 4.62 6.64 -1.75
CA LEU A 23 4.43 6.49 -3.18
C LEU A 23 3.15 5.69 -3.47
N PRO A 24 2.63 5.84 -4.69
CA PRO A 24 1.60 4.95 -5.16
C PRO A 24 2.01 3.49 -5.22
N PHE A 25 1.12 2.53 -4.92
CA PHE A 25 1.48 1.10 -5.01
C PHE A 25 1.85 0.72 -6.45
N SER A 26 1.05 1.16 -7.42
CA SER A 26 1.29 0.88 -8.84
C SER A 26 2.63 1.48 -9.28
N PHE A 27 2.93 2.70 -8.85
CA PHE A 27 4.22 3.35 -9.08
C PHE A 27 5.37 2.59 -8.43
N ALA A 28 5.26 2.29 -7.13
CA ALA A 28 6.28 1.61 -6.35
C ALA A 28 6.62 0.23 -6.93
N LYS A 29 5.59 -0.53 -7.32
CA LYS A 29 5.73 -1.85 -7.95
C LYS A 29 6.33 -1.77 -9.35
N ARG A 30 5.84 -0.83 -10.18
CA ARG A 30 6.25 -0.68 -11.58
C ARG A 30 7.69 -0.20 -11.71
N HIS A 31 8.06 0.77 -10.87
CA HIS A 31 9.35 1.45 -10.95
C HIS A 31 10.37 0.93 -9.94
N GLY A 32 9.97 0.04 -9.02
CA GLY A 32 10.87 -0.59 -8.07
C GLY A 32 11.42 0.38 -7.03
N VAL A 33 10.60 1.30 -6.53
CA VAL A 33 10.98 2.29 -5.50
C VAL A 33 9.93 2.30 -4.38
N LEU A 34 10.38 2.22 -3.14
CA LEU A 34 9.53 2.17 -1.95
C LEU A 34 10.03 3.17 -0.90
N VAL A 35 9.14 3.93 -0.25
CA VAL A 35 9.53 4.82 0.85
C VAL A 35 9.69 4.00 2.13
N SER A 36 10.85 4.09 2.77
CA SER A 36 11.13 3.39 4.04
C SER A 36 11.05 4.30 5.27
N GLY A 37 11.20 5.61 5.07
CA GLY A 37 11.09 6.59 6.15
C GLY A 37 11.77 7.91 5.82
N GLN A 38 11.89 8.76 6.83
CA GLN A 38 12.57 10.05 6.71
C GLN A 38 13.89 10.01 7.50
N GLY A 39 15.00 10.34 6.83
CA GLY A 39 16.32 10.53 7.43
C GLY A 39 16.58 12.00 7.77
N GLU A 40 17.77 12.29 8.29
CA GLU A 40 18.18 13.66 8.67
C GLU A 40 18.38 14.59 7.47
N THR A 41 18.79 14.03 6.32
CA THR A 41 19.16 14.79 5.11
C THR A 41 18.15 14.67 3.97
N GLY A 42 17.07 13.90 4.16
CA GLY A 42 16.11 13.62 3.10
C GLY A 42 15.26 12.38 3.39
N ILE A 43 14.50 11.94 2.40
CA ILE A 43 13.64 10.75 2.49
C ILE A 43 14.45 9.51 2.11
N GLN A 44 14.36 8.48 2.93
CA GLN A 44 14.95 7.18 2.65
C GLN A 44 14.00 6.37 1.79
N VAL A 45 14.53 5.86 0.69
CA VAL A 45 13.82 4.98 -0.23
C VAL A 45 14.61 3.70 -0.42
N ILE A 46 13.90 2.60 -0.59
CA ILE A 46 14.44 1.30 -0.95
C ILE A 46 14.19 1.14 -2.44
N CYS A 47 15.19 0.70 -3.19
CA CYS A 47 15.06 0.52 -4.64
C CYS A 47 15.60 -0.84 -5.09
N ARG A 48 15.10 -1.31 -6.23
CA ARG A 48 15.69 -2.46 -6.93
C ARG A 48 17.01 -2.07 -7.64
N PRO A 49 17.88 -3.04 -7.98
CA PRO A 49 19.15 -2.77 -8.67
C PRO A 49 18.97 -2.19 -10.09
N ASP A 50 17.83 -2.48 -10.71
CA ASP A 50 17.46 -2.06 -12.07
C ASP A 50 16.63 -0.76 -12.10
N VAL A 51 16.56 -0.03 -10.98
CA VAL A 51 15.82 1.23 -10.92
C VAL A 51 16.39 2.26 -11.91
N SER A 52 15.50 2.84 -12.73
CA SER A 52 15.89 3.90 -13.65
C SER A 52 16.14 5.23 -12.93
N LEU A 53 17.06 6.05 -13.46
CA LEU A 53 17.28 7.41 -12.94
C LEU A 53 16.01 8.27 -13.00
N ASP A 54 15.22 8.13 -14.07
CA ASP A 54 13.96 8.88 -14.24
C ASP A 54 12.96 8.55 -13.12
N ALA A 55 12.86 7.28 -12.73
CA ALA A 55 12.02 6.87 -11.59
C ALA A 55 12.48 7.51 -10.27
N LEU A 56 13.78 7.61 -10.03
CA LEU A 56 14.33 8.24 -8.83
C LEU A 56 14.09 9.75 -8.82
N LEU A 57 14.26 10.42 -9.97
CA LEU A 57 13.98 11.85 -10.12
C LEU A 57 12.49 12.15 -9.95
N GLU A 58 11.63 11.29 -10.50
CA GLU A 58 10.20 11.42 -10.35
C GLU A 58 9.76 11.19 -8.91
N THR A 59 10.36 10.20 -8.23
CA THR A 59 10.18 10.00 -6.79
C THR A 59 10.60 11.24 -6.00
N GLN A 60 11.76 11.82 -6.32
CA GLN A 60 12.22 13.06 -5.68
C GLN A 60 11.27 14.23 -5.93
N ARG A 61 10.79 14.39 -7.17
CA ARG A 61 9.84 15.43 -7.57
C ARG A 61 8.52 15.31 -6.81
N TYR A 62 8.00 14.09 -6.74
CA TYR A 62 6.74 13.77 -6.05
C TYR A 62 6.84 14.01 -4.55
N LEU A 63 7.95 13.60 -3.92
CA LEU A 63 8.15 13.73 -2.48
C LEU A 63 8.63 15.12 -2.04
N GLY A 64 9.07 15.97 -2.98
CA GLY A 64 9.50 17.34 -2.72
C GLY A 64 10.76 17.49 -1.86
N SER A 65 11.53 16.42 -1.67
CA SER A 65 12.73 16.39 -0.82
C SER A 65 13.80 15.47 -1.43
N ALA A 66 15.06 15.68 -1.08
CA ALA A 66 16.15 14.80 -1.51
C ALA A 66 15.86 13.34 -1.10
N VAL A 67 16.14 12.41 -2.01
CA VAL A 67 15.91 10.98 -1.80
C VAL A 67 17.24 10.24 -1.68
N HIS A 68 17.34 9.37 -0.68
CA HIS A 68 18.49 8.51 -0.46
C HIS A 68 18.06 7.08 -0.70
N CYS A 69 18.53 6.51 -1.81
CA CYS A 69 18.19 5.15 -2.22
C CYS A 69 19.14 4.12 -1.59
N ALA A 70 18.55 3.11 -0.96
CA ALA A 70 19.22 1.89 -0.54
C ALA A 70 18.79 0.75 -1.48
N GLU A 71 19.76 0.14 -2.15
CA GLU A 71 19.50 -0.96 -3.08
C GLU A 71 19.26 -2.27 -2.32
N VAL A 72 18.24 -3.02 -2.72
CA VAL A 72 17.94 -4.38 -2.23
C VAL A 72 17.65 -5.31 -3.41
N GLY A 73 17.83 -6.61 -3.20
CA GLY A 73 17.47 -7.61 -4.22
C GLY A 73 15.96 -7.63 -4.52
N PRO A 74 15.55 -8.13 -5.70
CA PRO A 74 14.15 -8.11 -6.14
C PRO A 74 13.20 -8.86 -5.19
N GLU A 75 13.61 -10.01 -4.66
CA GLU A 75 12.80 -10.78 -3.71
C GLU A 75 12.55 -10.02 -2.40
N GLU A 76 13.59 -9.36 -1.90
CA GLU A 76 13.50 -8.56 -0.67
C GLU A 76 12.66 -7.30 -0.90
N PHE A 77 12.78 -6.67 -2.08
CA PHE A 77 11.92 -5.56 -2.46
C PHE A 77 10.44 -5.95 -2.46
N ASP A 78 10.09 -7.06 -3.11
CA ASP A 78 8.70 -7.51 -3.21
C ASP A 78 8.12 -7.85 -1.83
N ARG A 79 8.93 -8.45 -0.95
CA ARG A 79 8.55 -8.72 0.44
C ARG A 79 8.26 -7.43 1.21
N LEU A 80 9.13 -6.43 1.11
CA LEU A 80 8.98 -5.15 1.81
C LEU A 80 7.83 -4.31 1.23
N LEU A 81 7.63 -4.36 -0.08
CA LEU A 81 6.49 -3.74 -0.76
C LEU A 81 5.18 -4.33 -0.24
N GLN A 82 5.07 -5.65 -0.18
CA GLN A 82 3.86 -6.31 0.33
C GLN A 82 3.56 -5.88 1.77
N GLN A 83 4.56 -5.94 2.66
CA GLN A 83 4.41 -5.55 4.07
C GLN A 83 3.96 -4.09 4.23
N ALA A 84 4.53 -3.16 3.45
CA ALA A 84 4.22 -1.74 3.57
C ALA A 84 2.76 -1.38 3.21
N TYR A 85 2.14 -2.10 2.28
CA TYR A 85 0.77 -1.82 1.82
C TYR A 85 -0.30 -2.73 2.45
N GLU A 86 0.07 -3.92 2.96
CA GLU A 86 -0.83 -4.76 3.77
C GLU A 86 -1.16 -4.10 5.11
N ASP A 87 -0.15 -3.60 5.84
CA ASP A 87 -0.33 -2.87 7.10
C ASP A 87 -1.23 -1.64 6.92
N ARG A 88 -1.21 -1.03 5.73
CA ARG A 88 -2.06 0.11 5.40
C ARG A 88 -3.50 -0.31 5.12
N SER A 89 -3.71 -1.39 4.36
CA SER A 89 -5.06 -1.94 4.15
C SER A 89 -5.73 -2.27 5.49
N SER A 90 -4.95 -2.83 6.43
CA SER A 90 -5.40 -3.10 7.80
C SER A 90 -5.73 -1.82 8.59
N ARG A 91 -4.89 -0.78 8.54
CA ARG A 91 -5.15 0.51 9.21
C ARG A 91 -6.35 1.27 8.63
N THR A 92 -6.59 1.15 7.32
CA THR A 92 -7.80 1.69 6.69
C THR A 92 -9.03 0.93 7.19
N MET A 93 -8.96 -0.40 7.33
CA MET A 93 -10.04 -1.19 7.93
C MET A 93 -10.30 -0.83 9.41
N GLU A 94 -9.26 -0.62 10.24
CA GLU A 94 -9.45 -0.16 11.64
C GLU A 94 -10.08 1.25 11.73
N SER A 95 -9.75 2.13 10.78
CA SER A 95 -10.37 3.47 10.70
C SER A 95 -11.85 3.40 10.28
N VAL A 96 -12.19 2.38 9.48
CA VAL A 96 -13.54 2.03 9.05
C VAL A 96 -14.31 1.36 10.20
N GLU A 97 -13.67 0.55 11.04
CA GLU A 97 -14.25 0.02 12.28
C GLU A 97 -14.47 1.10 13.35
N GLY A 98 -13.68 2.19 13.38
CA GLY A 98 -14.00 3.37 14.20
C GLY A 98 -15.29 4.11 13.78
N LEU A 99 -15.87 3.75 12.63
CA LEU A 99 -17.18 4.17 12.12
C LEU A 99 -18.21 3.01 12.24
N GLU A 100 -18.04 2.17 13.26
CA GLU A 100 -18.80 0.94 13.57
C GLU A 100 -20.33 1.09 13.57
N ASP A 101 -20.87 2.30 13.66
CA ASP A 101 -22.33 2.52 13.69
C ASP A 101 -22.98 2.73 12.31
N ASP A 102 -22.24 2.88 11.19
CA ASP A 102 -22.89 3.19 9.89
C ASP A 102 -22.09 2.79 8.63
N LEU A 103 -21.43 1.63 8.63
CA LEU A 103 -20.85 1.07 7.40
C LEU A 103 -21.95 0.47 6.52
N ASP A 104 -22.69 1.34 5.85
CA ASP A 104 -23.62 0.97 4.81
C ASP A 104 -22.85 0.54 3.56
N LEU A 105 -22.92 -0.75 3.20
CA LEU A 105 -22.36 -1.27 1.94
C LEU A 105 -22.92 -0.50 0.73
N ASP A 106 -24.12 0.05 0.82
CA ASP A 106 -24.69 0.89 -0.24
C ASP A 106 -23.91 2.22 -0.38
N SER A 107 -23.39 2.79 0.72
CA SER A 107 -22.56 4.02 0.65
C SER A 107 -21.21 3.77 -0.04
N VAL A 108 -20.59 2.62 0.22
CA VAL A 108 -19.34 2.21 -0.45
C VAL A 108 -19.62 1.94 -1.92
N ALA A 109 -20.70 1.23 -2.25
CA ALA A 109 -21.10 0.97 -3.63
C ALA A 109 -21.44 2.25 -4.42
N GLN A 110 -22.07 3.24 -3.77
CA GLN A 110 -22.39 4.53 -4.36
C GLN A 110 -21.13 5.34 -4.68
N ALA A 111 -20.09 5.26 -3.83
CA ALA A 111 -18.78 5.88 -4.09
C ALA A 111 -18.03 5.25 -5.28
N LEU A 112 -18.41 4.03 -5.72
CA LEU A 112 -17.88 3.40 -6.94
C LEU A 112 -18.59 3.85 -8.22
N ALA A 113 -19.77 4.47 -8.09
CA ALA A 113 -20.64 4.83 -9.22
C ALA A 113 -20.38 6.25 -9.75
N GLU A 114 -19.55 7.06 -9.09
CA GLU A 114 -19.10 8.32 -9.66
C GLU A 114 -18.05 8.06 -10.76
N PRO A 115 -18.25 8.55 -12.00
CA PRO A 115 -17.20 8.52 -13.00
C PRO A 115 -16.16 9.56 -12.62
N GLU A 116 -15.15 9.17 -11.86
CA GLU A 116 -13.97 10.01 -11.66
C GLU A 116 -13.14 10.02 -12.95
N ASP A 117 -13.43 11.03 -13.79
CA ASP A 117 -12.44 11.63 -14.67
C ASP A 117 -11.25 12.05 -13.79
N LEU A 118 -10.25 11.20 -13.59
CA LEU A 118 -8.91 11.54 -13.09
C LEU A 118 -8.01 10.28 -13.16
N ILE A 119 -7.18 10.23 -14.20
CA ILE A 119 -6.18 9.18 -14.49
C ILE A 119 -5.06 9.10 -13.43
N GLU A 120 -5.13 9.82 -12.29
CA GLU A 120 -3.97 10.02 -11.41
C GLU A 120 -4.22 9.83 -9.90
N ASN A 121 -5.32 9.16 -9.50
CA ASN A 121 -5.52 8.72 -8.10
C ASN A 121 -5.74 7.20 -8.03
N GLU A 122 -4.75 6.42 -8.49
CA GLU A 122 -4.77 4.94 -8.48
C GLU A 122 -4.57 4.30 -7.09
N ASP A 123 -4.19 5.07 -6.07
CA ASP A 123 -3.75 4.52 -4.78
C ASP A 123 -4.82 4.09 -3.82
N ASP A 124 -6.02 4.39 -4.21
CA ASP A 124 -7.19 4.00 -3.51
C ASP A 124 -8.11 3.49 -4.63
N ALA A 125 -7.64 2.46 -5.34
CA ALA A 125 -8.38 1.87 -6.45
C ALA A 125 -9.73 1.41 -5.89
N PRO A 126 -10.86 1.99 -6.34
CA PRO A 126 -12.19 1.74 -5.78
C PRO A 126 -12.52 0.25 -5.69
N PHE A 127 -12.01 -0.54 -6.64
CA PHE A 127 -12.12 -1.98 -6.67
C PHE A 127 -11.42 -2.70 -5.49
N ILE A 128 -10.23 -2.25 -5.08
CA ILE A 128 -9.52 -2.86 -3.95
C ILE A 128 -10.31 -2.62 -2.65
N ARG A 129 -10.83 -1.40 -2.45
CA ARG A 129 -11.71 -1.10 -1.31
C ARG A 129 -12.97 -1.96 -1.32
N LEU A 130 -13.59 -2.14 -2.48
CA LEU A 130 -14.77 -3.01 -2.61
C LEU A 130 -14.46 -4.46 -2.23
N ILE A 131 -13.37 -5.03 -2.76
CA ILE A 131 -12.98 -6.41 -2.44
C ILE A 131 -12.70 -6.55 -0.94
N ASN A 132 -11.96 -5.61 -0.36
CA ASN A 132 -11.69 -5.59 1.08
C ASN A 132 -12.98 -5.52 1.90
N ALA A 133 -13.91 -4.64 1.54
CA ALA A 133 -15.21 -4.53 2.21
C ALA A 133 -16.03 -5.84 2.12
N LEU A 134 -16.05 -6.50 0.95
CA LEU A 134 -16.72 -7.79 0.78
C LEU A 134 -16.11 -8.89 1.66
N LEU A 135 -14.77 -8.94 1.76
CA LEU A 135 -14.07 -9.90 2.62
C LEU A 135 -14.35 -9.65 4.10
N THR A 136 -14.27 -8.38 4.53
CA THR A 136 -14.60 -7.99 5.91
C THR A 136 -16.05 -8.35 6.26
N GLN A 137 -16.99 -8.12 5.34
CA GLN A 137 -18.39 -8.48 5.54
C GLN A 137 -18.57 -10.00 5.68
N ALA A 138 -17.90 -10.81 4.85
CA ALA A 138 -17.95 -12.26 4.96
C ALA A 138 -17.43 -12.77 6.30
N ILE A 139 -16.34 -12.19 6.82
CA ILE A 139 -15.80 -12.51 8.14
C ILE A 139 -16.80 -12.14 9.24
N ARG A 140 -17.41 -10.95 9.18
CA ARG A 140 -18.44 -10.51 10.14
C ARG A 140 -19.64 -11.46 10.16
N GLU A 141 -20.09 -11.90 8.99
CA GLU A 141 -21.20 -12.84 8.85
C GLU A 141 -20.81 -14.31 9.11
N ASN A 142 -19.52 -14.58 9.41
CA ASN A 142 -18.96 -15.94 9.51
C ASN A 142 -19.27 -16.83 8.29
N ALA A 143 -19.31 -16.19 7.12
CA ALA A 143 -19.50 -16.86 5.85
C ALA A 143 -18.22 -17.56 5.39
N SER A 144 -18.33 -18.82 4.98
CA SER A 144 -17.25 -19.57 4.34
C SER A 144 -17.12 -19.26 2.84
N ASP A 145 -18.20 -18.80 2.20
CA ASP A 145 -18.25 -18.61 0.75
C ASP A 145 -18.83 -17.25 0.36
N ILE A 146 -18.15 -16.56 -0.56
CA ILE A 146 -18.61 -15.33 -1.20
C ILE A 146 -18.98 -15.67 -2.65
N HIS A 147 -20.28 -15.68 -2.95
CA HIS A 147 -20.80 -15.93 -4.28
C HIS A 147 -21.05 -14.62 -5.02
N ILE A 148 -20.44 -14.44 -6.19
CA ILE A 148 -20.59 -13.25 -7.04
C ILE A 148 -21.23 -13.65 -8.37
N GLU A 149 -22.45 -13.17 -8.62
CA GLU A 149 -23.26 -13.49 -9.81
C GLU A 149 -23.50 -12.21 -10.65
N PRO A 150 -22.76 -12.01 -11.76
CA PRO A 150 -23.02 -10.90 -12.67
C PRO A 150 -24.24 -11.18 -13.56
N PHE A 151 -25.13 -10.19 -13.67
CA PHE A 151 -26.25 -10.14 -14.61
C PHE A 151 -26.09 -8.95 -15.56
N GLU A 152 -26.89 -8.89 -16.64
CA GLU A 152 -26.79 -7.83 -17.66
C GLU A 152 -26.84 -6.40 -17.10
N SER A 153 -27.62 -6.17 -16.04
CA SER A 153 -27.82 -4.83 -15.47
C SER A 153 -27.51 -4.71 -13.98
N ARG A 154 -26.96 -5.76 -13.35
CA ARG A 154 -26.68 -5.78 -11.91
C ARG A 154 -25.67 -6.85 -11.53
N LEU A 155 -24.99 -6.64 -10.41
CA LEU A 155 -24.15 -7.63 -9.74
C LEU A 155 -24.87 -8.10 -8.47
N VAL A 156 -24.99 -9.40 -8.25
CA VAL A 156 -25.55 -9.95 -7.00
C VAL A 156 -24.41 -10.62 -6.23
N VAL A 157 -24.23 -10.22 -4.97
CA VAL A 157 -23.28 -10.84 -4.05
C VAL A 157 -24.06 -11.54 -2.93
N ARG A 158 -23.66 -12.77 -2.59
CA ARG A 158 -24.24 -13.55 -1.48
C ARG A 158 -23.14 -14.12 -0.60
N PHE A 159 -23.33 -14.03 0.71
CA PHE A 159 -22.49 -14.64 1.73
C PHE A 159 -23.15 -15.96 2.21
N ARG A 160 -22.36 -17.01 2.41
CA ARG A 160 -22.82 -18.31 2.91
C ARG A 160 -21.86 -18.89 3.93
#